data_AF-A0A2M7BLT8-F1
#
_entry.id   AF-A0A2M7BLT8-F1
#
_cell.length_a   1.000
_cell.length_b   1.000
_cell.length_c   1.000
_cell.angle_alpha   90.00
_cell.angle_beta   90.00
_cell.angle_gamma   90.00
#
_symmetry.space_group_name_H-M   'P 1'
#
loop_
_entity.id
_entity.type
_entity.pdbx_description
1 polymer ?
#
loop_
_entity_poly.entity_id
_entity_poly.type
_entity_poly.pdbx_seq_one_letter_code
_entity_poly.pdbx_strand_id
1 'polypeptide(L)'
;MPSFFEGTVSVVGRPFPFYNLFIIGTGLAVAIVVWLLFEKTWWGKMVRASASDREMASAIGVNIPTLFTGVFVFGAMLAALGGALGTPVRVVAPGIGAAMIIQAFIITVIGGLGNLKGAFVGAIIVGTLSAYGILLFPVFELFLIFLIMAVVLMVKPQGLFGG
;
A
#
# COMPACT_ATOMS: atom_id res chain seq x y z
N MET A 1 -15.89 -20.65 15.29
CA MET A 1 -15.90 -19.27 14.77
C MET A 1 -16.87 -18.48 15.65
N PRO A 2 -16.47 -17.45 16.41
CA PRO A 2 -17.38 -16.80 17.37
C PRO A 2 -18.32 -15.80 16.70
N SER A 3 -19.58 -15.83 17.12
CA SER A 3 -20.80 -15.21 16.60
C SER A 3 -20.90 -13.67 16.65
N PHE A 4 -19.80 -12.95 16.92
CA PHE A 4 -19.80 -11.47 16.94
C PHE A 4 -19.55 -10.82 15.57
N PHE A 5 -19.14 -11.58 14.55
CA PHE A 5 -18.85 -11.08 13.19
C PHE A 5 -20.00 -11.26 12.18
N GLU A 6 -21.15 -11.79 12.60
CA GLU A 6 -22.32 -12.05 11.74
C GLU A 6 -23.24 -10.83 11.54
N GLY A 7 -22.86 -9.65 12.06
CA GLY A 7 -23.60 -8.41 11.88
C GLY A 7 -23.54 -7.90 10.45
N THR A 8 -24.44 -8.38 9.59
CA THR A 8 -24.60 -7.88 8.23
C THR A 8 -25.32 -6.53 8.29
N VAL A 9 -24.60 -5.42 8.12
CA VAL A 9 -25.23 -4.12 7.94
C VAL A 9 -25.52 -3.95 6.46
N SER A 10 -26.81 -4.01 6.11
CA SER A 10 -27.30 -3.82 4.75
C SER A 10 -27.14 -2.36 4.32
N VAL A 11 -26.03 -2.04 3.67
CA VAL A 11 -25.89 -0.81 2.89
C VAL A 11 -26.28 -1.14 1.45
N VAL A 12 -27.43 -0.63 1.00
CA VAL A 12 -27.97 -0.76 -0.37
C VAL A 12 -28.31 -2.20 -0.78
N GLY A 13 -29.06 -2.94 0.06
CA GLY A 13 -29.75 -4.17 -0.37
C GLY A 13 -28.87 -5.36 -0.79
N ARG A 14 -27.56 -5.32 -0.56
CA ARG A 14 -26.65 -6.48 -0.68
C ARG A 14 -26.02 -6.79 0.69
N PRO A 15 -25.90 -8.06 1.08
CA PRO A 15 -25.26 -8.43 2.34
C PRO A 15 -23.77 -8.06 2.25
N PHE A 16 -23.37 -6.95 2.85
CA PHE A 16 -21.97 -6.56 2.99
C PHE A 16 -21.43 -7.15 4.29
N PRO A 17 -20.45 -8.07 4.23
CA PRO A 17 -19.81 -8.61 5.43
C PRO A 17 -19.14 -7.46 6.20
N PHE A 18 -19.41 -7.36 7.51
CA PHE A 18 -18.80 -6.38 8.43
C PHE A 18 -17.27 -6.32 8.29
N TYR A 19 -16.66 -7.47 7.95
CA TYR A 19 -15.24 -7.63 7.73
C TYR A 19 -14.67 -6.73 6.62
N ASN A 20 -15.39 -6.54 5.52
CA ASN A 20 -14.93 -5.67 4.42
C ASN A 20 -14.99 -4.19 4.83
N LEU A 21 -16.02 -3.79 5.59
CA LEU A 21 -16.11 -2.44 6.17
C LEU A 21 -14.98 -2.19 7.18
N PHE A 22 -14.67 -3.19 8.00
CA PHE A 22 -13.58 -3.13 8.96
C PHE A 22 -12.21 -3.01 8.27
N ILE A 23 -11.98 -3.74 7.17
CA ILE A 23 -10.74 -3.61 6.37
C ILE A 23 -10.62 -2.23 5.75
N ILE A 24 -11.69 -1.71 5.15
CA ILE A 24 -11.67 -0.35 4.56
C ILE A 24 -11.38 0.69 5.65
N GLY A 25 -12.05 0.59 6.80
CA GLY A 25 -11.84 1.48 7.94
C GLY A 25 -10.40 1.41 8.48
N THR A 26 -9.87 0.20 8.65
CA THR A 26 -8.49 -0.01 9.14
C THR A 26 -7.46 0.46 8.12
N GLY A 27 -7.68 0.20 6.83
CA GLY A 27 -6.82 0.67 5.75
C GLY A 27 -6.77 2.19 5.67
N LEU A 28 -7.92 2.86 5.80
CA LEU A 28 -7.98 4.32 5.84
C LEU A 28 -7.31 4.88 7.11
N ALA A 29 -7.52 4.26 8.26
CA ALA A 29 -6.87 4.63 9.51
C ALA A 29 -5.34 4.51 9.40
N VAL A 30 -4.83 3.41 8.86
CA VAL A 30 -3.39 3.21 8.61
C VAL A 30 -2.86 4.26 7.64
N ALA A 31 -3.57 4.54 6.54
CA ALA A 31 -3.16 5.57 5.60
C ALA A 31 -3.05 6.95 6.27
N ILE A 32 -4.02 7.32 7.11
CA ILE A 32 -4.00 8.59 7.88
C ILE A 32 -2.84 8.61 8.87
N VAL A 33 -2.61 7.51 9.60
CA VAL A 33 -1.52 7.39 10.58
C VAL A 33 -0.17 7.55 9.89
N VAL A 34 0.05 6.86 8.77
CA VAL A 34 1.31 6.96 8.02
C VAL A 34 1.48 8.36 7.44
N TRP A 35 0.41 8.96 6.90
CA TRP A 35 0.47 10.33 6.40
C TRP A 35 0.82 11.35 7.49
N LEU A 36 0.17 11.27 8.66
CA LEU A 36 0.47 12.12 9.82
C LEU A 36 1.91 11.92 10.31
N LEU A 37 2.38 10.67 10.39
CA LEU A 37 3.74 10.34 10.79
C LEU A 37 4.77 10.96 9.85
N PHE A 38 4.56 10.87 8.53
CA PHE A 38 5.52 11.36 7.54
C PHE A 38 5.46 12.88 7.34
N GLU A 39 4.27 13.49 7.37
CA GLU A 39 4.06 14.91 7.09
C GLU A 39 4.30 15.78 8.32
N LYS A 40 3.87 15.34 9.52
CA LYS A 40 3.87 16.17 10.73
C LYS A 40 5.06 15.92 11.66
N THR A 41 5.68 14.74 11.60
CA THR A 41 6.69 14.33 12.59
C THR A 41 8.12 14.68 12.17
N TRP A 42 8.95 15.07 13.13
CA TRP A 42 10.39 15.33 12.93
C TRP A 42 11.13 14.13 12.33
N TRP A 43 10.73 12.91 12.73
CA TRP A 43 11.25 11.66 12.17
C TRP A 43 11.03 11.57 10.66
N GLY A 44 9.83 11.89 10.16
CA GLY A 44 9.54 11.86 8.71
C GLY A 44 10.33 12.89 7.90
N LYS A 45 10.63 14.05 8.50
CA LYS A 45 11.53 15.05 7.89
C LYS A 45 12.99 14.57 7.87
N MET A 46 13.46 13.96 8.96
CA MET A 46 14.82 13.40 9.01
C MET A 46 15.02 12.24 8.03
N VAL A 47 14.02 11.37 7.85
CA VAL A 47 14.07 10.27 6.87
C VAL A 47 14.14 10.82 5.45
N ARG A 48 13.31 11.80 5.10
CA ARG A 48 13.35 12.45 3.77
C ARG A 48 14.68 13.17 3.54
N ALA A 49 15.19 13.90 4.53
CA ALA A 49 16.49 14.59 4.43
C ALA A 49 17.66 13.60 4.31
N SER A 50 17.63 12.50 5.06
CA SER A 50 18.65 11.43 4.99
C SER A 50 18.61 10.66 3.68
N ALA A 51 17.45 10.57 3.02
CA ALA A 51 17.29 9.96 1.71
C ALA A 51 17.84 10.86 0.58
N SER A 52 17.81 12.18 0.76
CA SER A 52 18.40 13.13 -0.19
C SER A 52 19.92 13.20 -0.08
N ASP A 53 20.48 13.22 1.14
CA ASP A 53 21.93 13.26 1.34
C ASP A 53 22.35 12.50 2.61
N ARG A 54 22.76 11.24 2.41
CA ARG A 54 23.17 10.37 3.50
C ARG A 54 24.51 10.78 4.11
N GLU A 55 25.41 11.34 3.31
CA GLU A 55 26.73 11.78 3.79
C GLU A 55 26.58 13.04 4.66
N MET A 56 25.82 14.04 4.21
CA MET A 56 25.61 15.25 4.99
C MET A 56 24.82 14.98 6.29
N ALA A 57 23.85 14.06 6.28
CA ALA A 57 23.15 13.64 7.49
C ALA A 57 24.10 13.01 8.53
N SER A 58 25.08 12.21 8.07
CA SER A 58 26.08 11.59 8.95
C SER A 58 27.03 12.63 9.56
N ALA A 59 27.39 13.67 8.79
CA ALA A 59 28.28 14.75 9.21
C ALA A 59 27.68 15.64 10.30
N ILE A 60 26.35 15.75 10.38
CA ILE A 60 25.63 16.53 11.41
C ILE A 60 25.40 15.69 12.69
N GLY A 61 25.94 14.47 12.76
CA GLY A 61 25.84 13.60 13.94
C GLY A 61 24.52 12.82 14.04
N VAL A 62 23.75 12.72 12.95
CA VAL A 62 22.56 11.88 12.91
C VAL A 62 22.98 10.42 12.83
N ASN A 63 22.49 9.61 13.77
CA ASN A 63 22.72 8.17 13.76
C ASN A 63 21.82 7.51 12.69
N ILE A 64 22.32 7.46 11.45
CA ILE A 64 21.61 6.89 10.31
C ILE A 64 21.22 5.41 10.53
N PRO A 65 22.08 4.55 11.12
CA PRO A 65 21.69 3.17 11.43
C PRO A 65 20.39 3.07 12.24
N THR A 66 20.27 3.79 13.37
CA THR A 66 19.07 3.70 14.22
C THR A 66 17.83 4.28 13.53
N LEU A 67 18.00 5.34 12.74
CA LEU A 67 16.92 5.92 11.95
C LEU A 67 16.40 4.94 10.89
N PHE A 68 17.30 4.30 10.15
CA PHE A 68 16.94 3.33 9.12
C PHE A 68 16.34 2.05 9.71
N THR A 69 16.89 1.55 10.82
CA THR A 69 16.30 0.43 11.58
C THR A 69 14.89 0.77 12.04
N GLY A 70 14.64 1.98 12.55
CA GLY A 70 13.30 2.42 12.96
C GLY A 70 12.30 2.40 11.80
N VAL A 71 12.68 2.93 10.63
CA VAL A 71 11.84 2.91 9.42
C VAL A 71 11.61 1.48 8.94
N PHE A 72 12.63 0.64 8.95
CA PHE A 72 12.52 -0.76 8.53
C PHE A 72 11.57 -1.55 9.44
N VAL A 73 11.71 -1.42 10.76
CA VAL A 73 10.81 -2.07 11.73
C VAL A 73 9.38 -1.58 11.55
N PHE A 74 9.18 -0.28 11.35
CA PHE A 74 7.87 0.29 11.08
C PHE A 74 7.26 -0.23 9.77
N GLY A 75 8.04 -0.30 8.70
CA GLY A 75 7.62 -0.88 7.42
C GLY A 75 7.26 -2.36 7.53
N ALA A 76 8.05 -3.15 8.27
CA ALA A 76 7.78 -4.55 8.54
C ALA A 76 6.49 -4.75 9.34
N MET A 77 6.23 -3.91 10.34
CA MET A 77 4.97 -3.91 11.10
C MET A 77 3.77 -3.63 10.18
N LEU A 78 3.87 -2.62 9.30
CA LEU A 78 2.81 -2.32 8.34
C LEU A 78 2.58 -3.45 7.32
N ALA A 79 3.65 -4.07 6.84
CA ALA A 79 3.56 -5.22 5.93
C ALA A 79 2.89 -6.43 6.60
N ALA A 80 3.24 -6.71 7.86
CA ALA A 80 2.64 -7.78 8.64
C ALA A 80 1.14 -7.52 8.90
N LEU A 81 0.77 -6.28 9.25
CA LEU A 81 -0.62 -5.86 9.41
C LEU A 81 -1.41 -6.03 8.11
N GLY A 82 -0.86 -5.56 6.98
CA GLY A 82 -1.49 -5.70 5.66
C GLY A 82 -1.70 -7.16 5.25
N GLY A 83 -0.69 -8.00 5.46
CA GLY A 83 -0.77 -9.45 5.18
C GLY A 83 -1.80 -10.15 6.06
N ALA A 84 -1.82 -9.87 7.37
CA ALA A 84 -2.78 -10.46 8.31
C ALA A 84 -4.23 -10.09 7.97
N LEU A 85 -4.49 -8.83 7.60
CA LEU A 85 -5.81 -8.36 7.17
C LEU A 85 -6.21 -8.91 5.79
N GLY A 86 -5.24 -9.15 4.89
CA GLY A 86 -5.50 -9.69 3.56
C GLY A 86 -5.75 -11.20 3.51
N THR A 87 -5.24 -11.95 4.49
CA THR A 87 -5.29 -13.43 4.51
C THR A 87 -6.70 -14.00 4.41
N PRO A 88 -7.72 -13.55 5.17
CA PRO A 88 -9.06 -14.13 5.08
C PRO A 88 -9.87 -13.67 3.85
N VAL A 89 -9.42 -12.63 3.13
CA VAL A 89 -10.09 -12.14 1.92
C VAL A 89 -9.63 -12.90 0.68
N ARG A 90 -8.41 -13.45 0.69
CA ARG A 90 -7.81 -14.13 -0.47
C ARG A 90 -7.51 -15.59 -0.15
N VAL A 91 -7.85 -16.47 -1.08
CA VAL A 91 -7.50 -17.90 -0.95
C VAL A 91 -5.99 -18.04 -0.93
N VAL A 92 -5.47 -18.65 0.14
CA VAL A 92 -4.04 -18.91 0.30
C VAL A 92 -3.67 -20.06 -0.64
N ALA A 93 -3.02 -19.71 -1.75
CA ALA A 93 -2.49 -20.65 -2.73
C ALA A 93 -0.95 -20.61 -2.77
N PRO A 94 -0.27 -21.65 -3.25
CA PRO A 94 1.16 -21.58 -3.54
C PRO A 94 1.45 -20.43 -4.50
N GLY A 95 2.43 -19.57 -4.18
CA GLY A 95 2.82 -18.44 -5.03
C GLY A 95 2.16 -17.09 -4.71
N ILE A 96 1.28 -17.00 -3.69
CA ILE A 96 0.65 -15.72 -3.30
C ILE A 96 1.67 -14.62 -2.96
N GLY A 97 2.83 -14.97 -2.39
CA GLY A 97 3.85 -14.02 -2.01
C GLY A 97 4.45 -13.31 -3.23
N ALA A 98 4.72 -14.05 -4.31
CA ALA A 98 5.22 -13.46 -5.55
C ALA A 98 4.19 -12.51 -6.16
N ALA A 99 2.91 -12.91 -6.20
CA ALA A 99 1.83 -12.06 -6.68
C ALA A 99 1.66 -10.78 -5.83
N MET A 100 1.77 -10.88 -4.50
CA MET A 100 1.73 -9.72 -3.60
C MET A 100 2.90 -8.77 -3.82
N ILE A 101 4.13 -9.28 -3.98
CA ILE A 101 5.32 -8.46 -4.26
C ILE A 101 5.16 -7.74 -5.60
N ILE A 102 4.72 -8.44 -6.64
CA ILE A 102 4.47 -7.87 -7.96
C ILE A 102 3.39 -6.77 -7.87
N GLN A 103 2.29 -7.03 -7.19
CA GLN A 103 1.21 -6.06 -7.03
C GLN A 103 1.66 -4.82 -6.22
N ALA A 104 2.44 -5.02 -5.15
CA ALA A 104 3.02 -3.93 -4.37
C ALA A 104 4.00 -3.08 -5.20
N PHE A 105 4.85 -3.73 -6.00
CA PHE A 105 5.74 -3.05 -6.93
C PHE A 105 4.97 -2.23 -7.97
N ILE A 106 3.88 -2.77 -8.50
CA ILE A 106 3.05 -2.05 -9.47
C ILE A 106 2.45 -0.79 -8.85
N ILE A 107 1.91 -0.90 -7.63
CA ILE A 107 1.34 0.22 -6.89
C ILE A 107 2.39 1.30 -6.62
N THR A 108 3.60 0.94 -6.19
CA THR A 108 4.66 1.91 -5.89
C THR A 108 5.20 2.60 -7.13
N VAL A 109 5.34 1.89 -8.25
CA VAL A 109 5.77 2.46 -9.53
C VAL A 109 4.72 3.40 -10.10
N ILE A 110 3.45 3.02 -10.09
CA ILE A 110 2.34 3.89 -10.53
C ILE A 110 2.27 5.15 -9.66
N GLY A 111 2.46 5.01 -8.35
CA GLY A 111 2.45 6.14 -7.42
C GLY A 111 3.66 7.08 -7.56
N GLY A 112 4.81 6.57 -7.98
CA GLY A 112 6.08 7.28 -8.01
C GLY A 112 6.96 6.95 -6.80
N LEU A 113 8.21 6.56 -7.06
CA LEU A 113 9.17 6.15 -6.03
C LEU A 113 9.46 7.33 -5.09
N GLY A 114 9.16 7.15 -3.79
CA GLY A 114 9.40 8.18 -2.77
C GLY A 114 8.22 9.10 -2.49
N ASN A 115 7.13 9.04 -3.27
CA ASN A 115 5.93 9.83 -3.01
C ASN A 115 4.81 8.99 -2.35
N LEU A 116 4.66 9.18 -1.03
CA LEU A 116 3.63 8.50 -0.24
C LEU A 116 2.20 8.80 -0.73
N LYS A 117 1.91 10.04 -1.13
CA LYS A 117 0.57 10.43 -1.62
C LYS A 117 0.28 9.76 -2.95
N GLY A 118 1.28 9.67 -3.83
CA GLY A 118 1.17 8.96 -5.10
C GLY A 118 0.94 7.47 -4.91
N ALA A 119 1.66 6.83 -3.98
CA ALA A 119 1.45 5.41 -3.66
C ALA A 119 0.03 5.12 -3.14
N PHE A 120 -0.55 6.00 -2.33
CA PHE A 120 -1.92 5.86 -1.85
C PHE A 120 -2.95 5.94 -2.98
N VAL A 121 -2.81 6.92 -3.87
CA VAL A 121 -3.69 7.05 -5.05
C VAL A 121 -3.51 5.85 -6.00
N GLY A 122 -2.27 5.42 -6.22
CA GLY A 122 -1.95 4.23 -7.02
C GLY A 122 -2.60 2.97 -6.44
N ALA A 123 -2.58 2.80 -5.12
CA ALA A 123 -3.21 1.66 -4.44
C ALA A 123 -4.73 1.63 -4.64
N ILE A 124 -5.39 2.80 -4.57
CA ILE A 124 -6.84 2.91 -4.80
C ILE A 124 -7.19 2.57 -6.25
N ILE A 125 -6.45 3.12 -7.21
CA ILE A 125 -6.67 2.90 -8.65
C ILE A 125 -6.48 1.41 -8.98
N VAL A 126 -5.32 0.85 -8.61
CA VAL A 126 -4.98 -0.55 -8.89
C VAL A 126 -5.91 -1.50 -8.13
N GLY A 127 -6.25 -1.20 -6.87
CA GLY A 127 -7.16 -2.02 -6.08
C GLY A 127 -8.57 -2.06 -6.66
N THR A 128 -9.08 -0.91 -7.10
CA THR A 128 -10.39 -0.81 -7.77
C THR A 128 -10.38 -1.57 -9.10
N LEU A 129 -9.32 -1.40 -9.90
CA LEU A 129 -9.16 -2.08 -11.19
C LEU A 129 -9.00 -3.60 -11.04
N SER A 130 -8.24 -4.08 -10.04
CA SER A 130 -8.14 -5.51 -9.73
C SER A 130 -9.51 -6.07 -9.33
N ALA A 131 -10.28 -5.36 -8.51
CA ALA A 131 -11.63 -5.79 -8.14
C ALA A 131 -12.58 -5.92 -9.35
N TYR A 132 -12.54 -4.98 -10.30
CA TYR A 132 -13.31 -5.08 -11.54
C TYR A 132 -12.74 -6.09 -12.54
N GLY A 133 -11.42 -6.24 -12.60
CA GLY A 133 -10.72 -7.16 -13.50
C GLY A 133 -11.00 -8.63 -13.19
N ILE A 134 -11.04 -8.97 -11.90
CA ILE A 134 -11.46 -10.30 -11.42
C ILE A 134 -12.89 -10.63 -11.86
N LEU A 135 -13.78 -9.63 -11.91
CA LEU A 135 -15.21 -9.82 -12.25
C LEU A 135 -15.44 -10.09 -13.73
N LEU A 136 -14.68 -9.45 -14.62
CA LEU A 136 -14.85 -9.58 -16.07
C LEU A 136 -14.05 -10.76 -16.64
N PHE A 137 -12.76 -10.88 -16.25
CA PHE A 137 -11.86 -11.90 -16.79
C PHE A 137 -10.69 -12.22 -15.82
N PRO A 138 -10.85 -13.19 -14.90
CA PRO A 138 -9.82 -13.53 -13.91
C PRO A 138 -8.51 -14.04 -14.54
N VAL A 139 -8.55 -14.62 -15.75
CA VAL A 139 -7.36 -15.11 -16.47
C VAL A 139 -6.50 -13.95 -17.00
N PHE A 140 -7.11 -12.80 -17.31
CA PHE A 140 -6.41 -11.63 -17.87
C PHE A 140 -6.09 -10.57 -16.83
N GLU A 141 -6.39 -10.79 -15.54
CA GLU A 141 -6.17 -9.80 -14.48
C GLU A 141 -4.71 -9.33 -14.45
N LEU A 142 -3.75 -10.26 -14.40
CA LEU A 142 -2.32 -9.93 -14.35
C LEU A 142 -1.89 -9.11 -15.58
N PHE A 143 -2.32 -9.53 -16.78
CA PHE A 143 -2.04 -8.83 -18.03
C PHE A 143 -2.60 -7.41 -18.02
N LEU A 144 -3.84 -7.23 -17.55
CA LEU A 144 -4.49 -5.92 -17.46
C LEU A 144 -3.72 -4.97 -16.54
N ILE A 145 -3.29 -5.47 -15.37
CA ILE A 145 -2.53 -4.68 -14.39
C ILE A 145 -1.18 -4.25 -14.97
N PHE A 146 -0.47 -5.16 -15.66
CA PHE A 146 0.80 -4.82 -16.34
C PHE A 146 0.60 -3.82 -17.49
N LEU A 147 -0.48 -3.95 -18.25
CA LEU A 147 -0.83 -3.02 -19.31
C LEU A 147 -1.08 -1.62 -18.73
N ILE A 148 -1.80 -1.52 -17.62
CA ILE A 148 -2.03 -0.25 -16.91
C ILE A 148 -0.70 0.35 -16.43
N MET A 149 0.17 -0.46 -15.82
CA MET A 149 1.52 0.00 -15.45
C MET A 149 2.25 0.59 -16.66
N ALA A 150 2.25 -0.13 -17.79
CA ALA A 150 2.92 0.33 -19.00
C ALA A 150 2.32 1.65 -19.52
N VAL A 151 0.99 1.79 -19.51
CA VAL A 151 0.30 3.03 -19.90
C VAL A 151 0.65 4.18 -18.95
N VAL A 152 0.64 3.94 -17.63
CA VAL A 152 0.98 4.97 -16.64
C VAL A 152 2.43 5.44 -16.82
N LEU A 153 3.37 4.51 -16.99
CA LEU A 153 4.77 4.86 -17.24
C LEU A 153 4.99 5.60 -18.55
N MET A 154 4.20 5.27 -19.58
CA MET A 154 4.24 5.95 -20.87
C MET A 154 3.74 7.40 -20.77
N VAL A 155 2.72 7.66 -19.94
CA VAL A 155 2.15 9.00 -19.74
C VAL A 155 2.96 9.82 -18.74
N LYS A 156 3.47 9.20 -17.66
CA LYS A 156 4.31 9.84 -16.64
C LYS A 156 5.41 8.88 -16.17
N PRO A 157 6.65 9.00 -16.70
CA PRO A 157 7.74 8.07 -16.41
C PRO A 157 8.25 8.11 -14.96
N GLN A 158 7.92 9.16 -14.20
CA GLN A 158 8.22 9.26 -12.76
C GLN A 158 7.06 8.83 -11.85
N GLY A 159 5.96 8.30 -12.40
CA GLY A 159 4.73 7.98 -11.68
C GLY A 159 3.76 9.18 -11.57
N LEU A 160 2.53 8.92 -11.08
CA LEU A 160 1.42 9.89 -11.09
C LEU A 160 1.77 11.24 -10.42
N PHE A 161 2.63 11.20 -9.39
CA PHE A 161 3.10 12.36 -8.63
C PHE A 161 4.63 12.39 -8.46
N GLY A 162 5.39 11.84 -9.41
CA GLY A 162 6.84 11.94 -9.41
C GLY A 162 7.30 13.39 -9.51
N GLY A 163 8.05 13.83 -8.50
CA GLY A 163 8.68 15.14 -8.34
C GLY A 163 9.67 15.08 -7.20
#